data_AF-C9SEY5-F1
#
_entry.id   AF-C9SEY5-F1
#
_cell.length_a   1.000
_cell.length_b   1.000
_cell.length_c   1.000
_cell.angle_alpha   90.00
_cell.angle_beta   90.00
_cell.angle_gamma   90.00
#
_symmetry.space_group_name_H-M   'P 1'
#
loop_
_entity.id
_entity.type
_entity.pdbx_description
1 polymer ?
#
loop_
_entity_poly.entity_id
_entity_poly.type
_entity_poly.pdbx_seq_one_letter_code
_entity_poly.pdbx_strand_id
1 'polypeptide(L)'
;MASRCSCTALTKLPLGRSTSQSLTSRSFSTTTSQQRGLPRISPESPDWIQIPRARQDRASESKPVKPKGTLPVPRALFPDGARDPKLQPDFLAKSAPLPTNAASQQPARPGSATDVRRRMAEHRRANLAAGVEGLWQRKQQHEARLERTAAAHQALTLRRRNAPRAGPTTSSRAAPSSRPRPRTTSATSTPRTRLRTPAGRPRGRRASQRS
;
A
#
# COMPACT_ATOMS: atom_id res chain seq x y z
N MET A 1 -5.50 33.27 30.77
CA MET A 1 -4.09 33.40 31.17
C MET A 1 -3.24 32.67 30.14
N ALA A 2 -2.74 33.38 29.12
CA ALA A 2 -2.00 32.80 28.00
C ALA A 2 -0.52 33.16 28.15
N SER A 3 0.31 32.11 28.23
CA SER A 3 1.75 32.19 28.42
C SER A 3 2.48 32.41 27.10
N ARG A 4 3.54 33.21 27.17
CA ARG A 4 4.30 33.78 26.06
C ARG A 4 5.37 32.80 25.58
N CYS A 5 5.38 32.49 24.28
CA CYS A 5 6.54 31.89 23.61
C CYS A 5 7.45 33.00 23.07
N SER A 6 8.70 33.02 23.53
CA SER A 6 9.77 33.83 22.99
C SER A 6 10.69 32.96 22.13
N CYS A 7 10.66 33.17 20.81
CA CYS A 7 11.63 32.60 19.87
C CYS A 7 12.61 33.70 19.47
N THR A 8 13.90 33.49 19.73
CA THR A 8 15.00 34.39 19.35
C THR A 8 15.24 34.31 17.84
N ALA A 9 14.99 35.39 17.13
CA ALA A 9 15.30 35.55 15.71
C ALA A 9 16.71 36.14 15.54
N LEU A 10 17.55 35.50 14.73
CA LEU A 10 18.84 36.02 14.29
C LEU A 10 18.64 37.23 13.36
N THR A 11 19.02 38.41 13.83
CA THR A 11 19.06 39.65 13.04
C THR A 11 20.32 39.69 12.18
N LYS A 12 20.15 39.65 10.85
CA LYS A 12 21.18 40.08 9.89
C LYS A 12 20.91 41.55 9.52
N LEU A 13 21.95 42.37 9.62
CA LEU A 13 21.93 43.81 9.33
C LEU A 13 21.69 44.07 7.83
N PRO A 14 20.83 45.03 7.45
CA PRO A 14 20.72 45.48 6.07
C PRO A 14 21.78 46.55 5.77
N LEU A 15 22.68 46.28 4.82
CA LEU A 15 23.47 47.33 4.17
C LEU A 15 22.66 47.93 3.01
N GLY A 16 22.56 49.27 3.01
CA GLY A 16 22.48 50.08 1.79
C GLY A 16 21.11 50.24 1.15
N ARG A 17 20.35 51.23 1.62
CA ARG A 17 19.22 51.82 0.89
C ARG A 17 19.77 52.93 -0.01
N SER A 18 19.86 52.71 -1.32
CA SER A 18 20.01 53.77 -2.30
C SER A 18 18.66 54.00 -2.97
N THR A 19 18.07 55.16 -2.70
CA THR A 19 16.87 55.65 -3.38
C THR A 19 17.28 56.37 -4.66
N SER A 20 17.14 55.70 -5.79
CA SER A 20 17.10 56.35 -7.10
C SER A 20 15.67 56.30 -7.60
N GLN A 21 15.00 57.45 -7.56
CA GLN A 21 13.70 57.67 -8.18
C GLN A 21 13.84 57.73 -9.70
N SER A 22 12.70 57.48 -10.37
CA SER A 22 12.41 57.83 -11.77
C SER A 22 12.98 56.89 -12.85
N LEU A 23 12.11 56.04 -13.41
CA LEU A 23 11.37 56.34 -14.63
C LEU A 23 10.40 55.19 -14.92
N THR A 24 9.12 55.50 -15.01
CA THR A 24 8.05 54.58 -15.45
C THR A 24 8.26 54.21 -16.92
N SER A 25 9.06 53.17 -17.18
CA SER A 25 8.95 52.39 -18.41
C SER A 25 7.93 51.27 -18.15
N ARG A 26 6.75 51.40 -18.76
CA ARG A 26 5.81 50.27 -18.88
C ARG A 26 6.43 49.25 -19.83
N SER A 27 7.28 48.38 -19.32
CA SER A 27 7.70 47.18 -20.03
C SER A 27 6.54 46.19 -20.01
N PHE A 28 5.95 45.93 -21.18
CA PHE A 28 5.07 44.78 -21.41
C PHE A 28 5.89 43.49 -21.30
N SER A 29 6.26 43.11 -20.07
CA SER A 29 6.90 41.83 -19.80
C SER A 29 5.83 40.87 -19.32
N THR A 30 5.34 40.02 -20.22
CA THR A 30 4.40 38.92 -19.94
C THR A 30 5.06 37.74 -19.20
N THR A 31 6.23 37.96 -18.59
CA THR A 31 6.84 36.93 -17.75
C THR A 31 6.12 36.90 -16.41
N THR A 32 5.26 35.90 -16.24
CA THR A 32 4.70 35.48 -14.95
C THR A 32 5.83 35.30 -13.95
N SER A 33 6.16 36.37 -13.25
CA SER A 33 6.90 36.29 -12.01
C SER A 33 6.06 35.43 -11.05
N GLN A 34 6.70 34.44 -10.44
CA GLN A 34 6.31 33.86 -9.16
C GLN A 34 5.34 32.66 -9.19
N GLN A 35 5.77 31.55 -9.78
CA GLN A 35 5.55 30.27 -9.09
C GLN A 35 6.61 30.16 -7.99
N ARG A 36 6.24 30.62 -6.78
CA ARG A 36 7.07 30.60 -5.58
C ARG A 36 7.51 29.16 -5.28
N GLY A 37 8.78 28.84 -5.54
CA GLY A 37 9.42 27.63 -5.00
C GLY A 37 10.12 26.70 -6.01
N LEU A 38 10.00 26.92 -7.32
CA LEU A 38 10.76 26.14 -8.32
C LEU A 38 11.95 26.94 -8.89
N PRO A 39 13.09 26.30 -9.17
CA PRO A 39 14.14 26.91 -9.99
C PRO A 39 13.51 27.36 -11.30
N ARG A 40 13.86 28.56 -11.78
CA ARG A 40 13.39 29.09 -13.07
C ARG A 40 13.85 28.12 -14.16
N ILE A 41 12.95 27.26 -14.62
CA ILE A 41 13.19 26.31 -15.70
C ILE A 41 13.66 27.12 -16.91
N SER A 42 14.70 26.70 -17.61
CA SER A 42 15.14 27.43 -18.80
C SER A 42 14.10 27.25 -19.93
N PRO A 43 13.90 28.23 -20.81
CA PRO A 43 12.99 28.09 -21.96
C PRO A 43 13.41 26.98 -22.94
N GLU A 44 14.66 26.51 -22.86
CA GLU A 44 15.17 25.36 -23.61
C GLU A 44 14.71 24.01 -23.04
N SER A 45 14.28 23.97 -21.77
CA SER A 45 13.80 22.73 -21.16
C SER A 45 12.45 22.33 -21.77
N PRO A 46 12.23 21.05 -22.12
CA PRO A 46 10.92 20.57 -22.60
C PRO A 46 9.81 20.77 -21.58
N ASP A 47 10.16 20.94 -20.30
CA ASP A 47 9.21 21.16 -19.21
C ASP A 47 8.90 22.64 -18.98
N TRP A 48 9.37 23.56 -19.84
CA TRP A 48 9.07 24.99 -19.76
C TRP A 48 7.56 25.27 -19.85
N ILE A 49 6.83 24.48 -20.65
CA ILE A 49 5.37 24.49 -20.73
C ILE A 49 4.87 23.06 -20.54
N GLN A 50 4.13 22.82 -19.45
CA GLN A 50 3.56 21.50 -19.18
C GLN A 50 2.30 21.27 -20.00
N ILE A 51 2.43 20.51 -21.09
CA ILE A 51 1.29 20.07 -21.91
C ILE A 51 0.81 18.71 -21.38
N PRO A 52 -0.44 18.58 -20.89
CA PRO A 52 -0.95 17.31 -20.43
C PRO A 52 -1.06 16.32 -21.60
N ARG A 53 -0.59 15.10 -21.37
CA ARG A 53 -0.67 13.98 -22.33
C ARG A 53 -2.04 13.31 -22.29
N ALA A 54 -2.53 12.81 -23.42
CA ALA A 54 -3.79 12.08 -23.42
C ALA A 54 -3.59 10.68 -22.80
N ARG A 55 -4.68 10.08 -22.31
CA ARG A 55 -4.60 8.84 -21.50
C ARG A 55 -4.03 7.62 -22.25
N GLN A 56 -4.12 7.60 -23.58
CA GLN A 56 -3.69 6.48 -24.43
C GLN A 56 -2.88 7.01 -25.63
N ASP A 57 -1.87 7.84 -25.36
CA ASP A 57 -1.00 8.37 -26.42
C ASP A 57 -0.16 7.26 -27.06
N ARG A 58 0.07 7.33 -28.37
CA ARG A 58 0.93 6.37 -29.10
C ARG A 58 2.35 6.28 -28.53
N ALA A 59 2.87 7.35 -27.93
CA ALA A 59 4.16 7.36 -27.23
C ALA A 59 4.18 6.44 -25.99
N SER A 60 3.01 6.18 -25.39
CA SER A 60 2.85 5.25 -24.26
C SER A 60 2.89 3.77 -24.68
N GLU A 61 2.88 3.47 -25.98
CA GLU A 61 3.00 2.09 -26.48
C GLU A 61 4.43 1.53 -26.37
N SER A 62 5.41 2.38 -26.01
CA SER A 62 6.78 1.94 -25.75
C SER A 62 6.82 1.02 -24.52
N LYS A 63 7.14 -0.25 -24.77
CA LYS A 63 7.23 -1.26 -23.71
C LYS A 63 8.53 -1.00 -22.92
N PRO A 64 8.47 -0.80 -21.59
CA PRO A 64 9.68 -0.64 -20.80
C PRO A 64 10.53 -1.91 -20.87
N VAL A 65 11.85 -1.74 -20.91
CA VAL A 65 12.79 -2.87 -20.84
C VAL A 65 12.59 -3.59 -19.51
N LYS A 66 12.52 -4.92 -19.55
CA LYS A 66 12.34 -5.72 -18.32
C LYS A 66 13.59 -5.60 -17.44
N PRO A 67 13.49 -5.05 -16.22
CA PRO A 67 14.63 -4.99 -15.32
C PRO A 67 15.09 -6.40 -14.96
N LYS A 68 16.40 -6.57 -14.75
CA LYS A 68 17.01 -7.84 -14.34
C LYS A 68 17.21 -7.87 -12.83
N GLY A 69 17.19 -9.07 -12.23
CA GLY A 69 17.38 -9.26 -10.80
C GLY A 69 16.10 -9.11 -9.96
N THR A 70 16.22 -9.28 -8.65
CA THR A 70 15.13 -9.15 -7.68
C THR A 70 15.67 -8.57 -6.39
N LEU A 71 14.96 -7.59 -5.82
CA LEU A 71 15.31 -7.02 -4.52
C LEU A 71 14.78 -7.94 -3.40
N PRO A 72 15.52 -8.06 -2.28
CA PRO A 72 15.03 -8.82 -1.13
C PRO A 72 13.77 -8.17 -0.57
N VAL A 73 12.79 -9.01 -0.26
CA VAL A 73 11.52 -8.56 0.31
C VAL A 73 11.76 -8.12 1.76
N PRO A 74 11.35 -6.90 2.16
CA PRO A 74 11.45 -6.45 3.54
C PRO A 74 10.64 -7.34 4.49
N ARG A 75 11.17 -7.58 5.68
CA ARG A 75 10.50 -8.39 6.70
C ARG A 75 9.27 -7.65 7.27
N ALA A 76 8.19 -8.40 7.50
CA ALA A 76 7.03 -7.91 8.25
C ALA A 76 7.37 -7.72 9.74
N LEU A 77 7.21 -6.47 10.23
CA LEU A 77 7.48 -6.11 11.62
C LEU A 77 6.25 -6.19 12.53
N PHE A 78 5.07 -6.03 11.93
CA PHE A 78 3.77 -6.08 12.57
C PHE A 78 3.01 -7.24 11.94
N PRO A 79 2.87 -8.38 12.62
CA PRO A 79 2.06 -9.49 12.11
C PRO A 79 0.59 -9.09 11.95
N ASP A 80 -0.15 -9.89 11.20
CA ASP A 80 -1.58 -9.66 10.97
C ASP A 80 -2.36 -10.30 12.13
N GLY A 81 -2.82 -9.46 13.06
CA GLY A 81 -3.47 -9.91 14.30
C GLY A 81 -3.86 -8.76 15.23
N ALA A 82 -4.75 -9.05 16.18
CA ALA A 82 -5.49 -8.02 16.92
C ALA A 82 -4.67 -7.23 17.96
N ARG A 83 -3.48 -7.70 18.39
CA ARG A 83 -2.75 -7.01 19.46
C ARG A 83 -1.24 -7.16 19.37
N ASP A 84 -0.61 -6.21 18.69
CA ASP A 84 0.85 -6.10 18.68
C ASP A 84 1.36 -5.40 19.95
N PRO A 85 2.34 -5.99 20.66
CA PRO A 85 2.90 -5.39 21.88
C PRO A 85 3.66 -4.10 21.58
N LYS A 86 4.14 -3.94 20.33
CA LYS A 86 4.91 -2.77 19.87
C LYS A 86 4.07 -1.50 19.76
N LEU A 87 2.75 -1.65 19.65
CA LEU A 87 1.80 -0.54 19.50
C LEU A 87 1.24 -0.08 20.85
N GLN A 88 1.54 -0.80 21.94
CA GLN A 88 1.10 -0.39 23.27
C GLN A 88 1.88 0.87 23.69
N PRO A 89 1.23 1.84 24.36
CA PRO A 89 1.89 3.09 24.77
C PRO A 89 3.10 2.83 25.67
N ASP A 90 3.02 1.79 26.51
CA ASP A 90 4.11 1.39 27.41
C ASP A 90 5.33 0.81 26.69
N PHE A 91 5.21 0.41 25.43
CA PHE A 91 6.28 -0.28 24.71
C PHE A 91 7.55 0.56 24.62
N LEU A 92 7.40 1.85 24.34
CA LEU A 92 8.53 2.76 24.22
C LEU A 92 9.23 2.96 25.57
N ALA A 93 8.45 3.11 26.65
CA ALA A 93 8.97 3.26 28.01
C ALA A 93 9.71 2.00 28.48
N LYS A 94 9.21 0.81 28.13
CA LYS A 94 9.82 -0.49 28.48
C LYS A 94 11.05 -0.80 27.61
N SER A 95 10.99 -0.51 26.31
CA SER A 95 12.06 -0.86 25.37
C SER A 95 13.25 0.08 25.45
N ALA A 96 13.02 1.36 25.73
CA ALA A 96 14.08 2.35 25.80
C ALA A 96 13.83 3.32 26.98
N PRO A 97 14.08 2.86 28.22
CA PRO A 97 13.80 3.66 29.41
C PRO A 97 14.66 4.92 29.49
N LEU A 98 14.14 5.92 30.21
CA LEU A 98 14.87 7.12 30.57
C LEU A 98 15.87 6.81 31.69
N PRO A 99 17.00 7.54 31.74
CA PRO A 99 17.99 7.33 32.79
C PRO A 99 17.44 7.71 34.17
N THR A 100 17.34 6.72 35.08
CA THR A 100 16.82 6.94 36.44
C THR A 100 17.90 7.37 37.44
N ASN A 101 19.16 7.04 37.19
CA ASN A 101 20.25 7.30 38.14
C ASN A 101 20.57 8.79 38.26
N ALA A 102 20.76 9.29 39.48
CA ALA A 102 21.08 10.70 39.76
C ALA A 102 22.32 11.18 38.99
N ALA A 103 23.38 10.35 38.92
CA ALA A 103 24.59 10.66 38.14
C ALA A 103 24.35 10.74 36.63
N SER A 104 23.31 10.06 36.13
CA SER A 104 22.92 10.11 34.71
C SER A 104 22.05 11.32 34.38
N GLN A 105 21.46 11.97 35.38
CA GLN A 105 20.69 13.20 35.21
C GLN A 105 21.57 14.45 35.22
N GLN A 106 22.71 14.42 35.90
CA GLN A 106 23.67 15.53 35.88
C GLN A 106 24.28 15.71 34.48
N PRO A 107 24.37 16.93 33.93
CA PRO A 107 24.89 17.17 32.59
C PRO A 107 26.33 16.65 32.47
N ALA A 108 26.58 15.86 31.42
CA ALA A 108 27.91 15.37 31.13
C ALA A 108 28.78 16.51 30.58
N ARG A 109 30.10 16.44 30.82
CA ARG A 109 31.05 17.40 30.23
C ARG A 109 30.90 17.39 28.70
N PRO A 110 30.78 18.56 28.04
CA PRO A 110 30.58 18.62 26.59
C PRO A 110 31.73 17.92 25.86
N GLY A 111 31.41 17.06 24.91
CA GLY A 111 32.40 16.30 24.12
C GLY A 111 33.02 15.10 24.84
N SER A 112 32.62 14.81 26.09
CA SER A 112 33.02 13.59 26.77
C SER A 112 32.37 12.36 26.14
N ALA A 113 32.99 11.19 26.32
CA ALA A 113 32.42 9.92 25.86
C ALA A 113 31.04 9.63 26.48
N THR A 114 30.71 10.20 27.64
CA THR A 114 29.40 10.07 28.28
C THR A 114 28.36 10.97 27.62
N ASP A 115 28.72 12.21 27.26
CA ASP A 115 27.85 13.13 26.49
C ASP A 115 27.46 12.51 25.13
N VAL A 116 28.45 12.03 24.37
CA VAL A 116 28.18 11.37 23.08
C VAL A 116 27.26 10.16 23.24
N ARG A 117 27.50 9.32 24.26
CA ARG A 117 26.64 8.16 24.55
C ARG A 117 25.20 8.57 24.89
N ARG A 118 25.02 9.67 25.64
CA ARG A 118 23.68 10.18 25.98
C ARG A 118 22.94 10.73 24.76
N ARG A 119 23.60 11.54 23.94
CA ARG A 119 23.03 12.02 22.67
C ARG A 119 22.62 10.87 21.77
N MET A 120 23.49 9.85 21.63
CA MET A 120 23.17 8.66 20.85
C MET A 120 21.97 7.88 21.41
N ALA A 121 21.83 7.80 22.74
CA ALA A 121 20.67 7.17 23.37
C ALA A 121 19.37 7.97 23.10
N GLU A 122 19.43 9.29 23.15
CA GLU A 122 18.31 10.17 22.80
C GLU A 122 17.90 10.02 21.33
N HIS A 123 18.86 10.04 20.40
CA HIS A 123 18.61 9.81 18.98
C HIS A 123 17.98 8.43 18.74
N ARG A 124 18.48 7.38 19.38
CA ARG A 124 17.90 6.02 19.26
C ARG A 124 16.48 5.96 19.79
N ARG A 125 16.18 6.60 20.93
CA ARG A 125 14.82 6.72 21.48
C ARG A 125 13.87 7.44 20.51
N ALA A 126 14.30 8.59 20.00
CA ALA A 126 13.51 9.36 19.04
C ALA A 126 13.25 8.57 17.74
N ASN A 127 14.28 7.91 17.21
CA ASN A 127 14.18 7.09 16.00
C ASN A 127 13.30 5.85 16.22
N LEU A 128 13.34 5.22 17.40
CA LEU A 128 12.46 4.10 17.73
C LEU A 128 11.00 4.56 17.77
N ALA A 129 10.73 5.67 18.47
CA ALA A 129 9.37 6.21 18.59
C ALA A 129 8.79 6.58 17.21
N ALA A 130 9.51 7.40 16.44
CA ALA A 130 9.10 7.79 15.10
C ALA A 130 9.03 6.61 14.13
N GLY A 131 9.95 5.64 14.27
CA GLY A 131 10.00 4.45 13.43
C GLY A 131 8.82 3.51 13.64
N VAL A 132 8.47 3.21 14.88
CA VAL A 132 7.32 2.34 15.20
C VAL A 132 6.02 2.99 14.72
N GLU A 133 5.82 4.27 15.05
CA GLU A 133 4.62 5.00 14.65
C GLU A 133 4.52 5.11 13.12
N GLY A 134 5.59 5.55 12.46
CA GLY A 134 5.61 5.75 11.01
C GLY A 134 5.44 4.45 10.22
N LEU A 135 6.04 3.35 10.67
CA LEU A 135 5.88 2.04 10.00
C LEU A 135 4.47 1.47 10.21
N TRP A 136 3.88 1.68 11.38
CA TRP A 136 2.49 1.30 11.63
C TRP A 136 1.52 2.09 10.76
N GLN A 137 1.68 3.41 10.68
CA GLN A 137 0.87 4.25 9.80
C GLN A 137 0.96 3.81 8.34
N ARG A 138 2.17 3.47 7.86
CA ARG A 138 2.37 2.93 6.50
C ARG A 138 1.64 1.61 6.29
N LYS A 139 1.68 0.71 7.27
CA LYS A 139 0.94 -0.57 7.22
C LYS A 139 -0.56 -0.30 7.08
N GLN A 140 -1.13 0.52 7.96
CA GLN A 140 -2.57 0.85 7.94
C GLN A 140 -3.01 1.49 6.62
N GLN A 141 -2.21 2.42 6.07
CA GLN A 141 -2.50 3.05 4.78
C GLN A 141 -2.46 2.06 3.62
N HIS A 142 -1.47 1.15 3.64
CA HIS A 142 -1.32 0.13 2.63
C HIS A 142 -2.49 -0.86 2.67
N GLU A 143 -2.84 -1.37 3.85
CA GLU A 143 -3.97 -2.28 4.04
C GLU A 143 -5.29 -1.63 3.63
N ALA A 144 -5.56 -0.41 4.09
CA ALA A 144 -6.77 0.32 3.70
C ALA A 144 -6.86 0.51 2.17
N ARG A 145 -5.73 0.74 1.49
CA ARG A 145 -5.71 0.84 0.03
C ARG A 145 -6.04 -0.51 -0.63
N LEU A 146 -5.45 -1.60 -0.15
CA LEU A 146 -5.70 -2.94 -0.66
C LEU A 146 -7.14 -3.39 -0.42
N GLU A 147 -7.70 -3.12 0.75
CA GLU A 147 -9.09 -3.45 1.07
C GLU A 147 -10.07 -2.70 0.17
N ARG A 148 -9.83 -1.39 -0.05
CA ARG A 148 -10.66 -0.57 -0.94
C ARG A 148 -10.65 -1.09 -2.37
N THR A 149 -9.47 -1.42 -2.91
CA THR A 149 -9.37 -1.95 -4.27
C THR A 149 -9.98 -3.34 -4.36
N ALA A 150 -9.71 -4.21 -3.39
CA ALA A 150 -10.28 -5.55 -3.33
C ALA A 150 -11.81 -5.51 -3.27
N ALA A 151 -12.39 -4.68 -2.40
CA ALA A 151 -13.84 -4.52 -2.28
C ALA A 151 -14.47 -4.01 -3.59
N ALA A 152 -13.86 -3.02 -4.25
CA ALA A 152 -14.33 -2.52 -5.53
C ALA A 152 -14.29 -3.61 -6.62
N HIS A 153 -13.20 -4.38 -6.70
CA HIS A 153 -13.06 -5.49 -7.64
C HIS A 153 -14.07 -6.61 -7.37
N GLN A 154 -14.31 -6.96 -6.10
CA GLN A 154 -15.31 -7.95 -5.71
C GLN A 154 -16.70 -7.48 -6.11
N ALA A 155 -17.07 -6.24 -5.81
CA ALA A 155 -18.37 -5.67 -6.18
C ALA A 155 -18.60 -5.68 -7.69
N LEU A 156 -17.61 -5.28 -8.49
CA LEU A 156 -17.68 -5.34 -9.96
C LEU A 156 -17.81 -6.78 -10.48
N THR A 157 -17.07 -7.70 -9.88
CA THR A 157 -17.09 -9.13 -10.27
C THR A 157 -18.46 -9.74 -9.98
N LEU A 158 -19.03 -9.47 -8.80
CA LEU A 158 -20.37 -9.91 -8.41
C LEU A 158 -21.43 -9.31 -9.34
N ARG A 159 -21.33 -8.01 -9.64
CA ARG A 159 -22.24 -7.33 -10.57
C ARG A 159 -22.18 -7.97 -11.96
N ARG A 160 -20.99 -8.24 -12.51
CA ARG A 160 -20.83 -8.86 -13.82
C ARG A 160 -21.35 -10.30 -13.85
N ARG A 161 -21.10 -11.07 -12.78
CA ARG A 161 -21.59 -12.46 -12.65
C ARG A 161 -23.12 -12.52 -12.62
N ASN A 162 -23.75 -11.56 -11.95
CA ASN A 162 -25.20 -11.51 -11.77
C ASN A 162 -25.90 -10.69 -12.88
N ALA A 163 -25.15 -10.08 -13.80
CA ALA A 163 -25.72 -9.27 -14.86
C ALA A 163 -26.52 -10.15 -15.84
N PRO A 164 -27.74 -9.74 -16.23
CA PRO A 164 -28.47 -10.43 -17.28
C PRO A 164 -27.72 -10.32 -18.60
N ARG A 165 -27.87 -11.35 -19.44
CA ARG A 165 -27.29 -11.35 -20.78
C ARG A 165 -27.99 -10.28 -21.64
N ALA A 166 -27.21 -9.44 -22.32
CA ALA A 166 -27.76 -8.37 -23.16
C ALA A 166 -28.57 -8.91 -24.36
N GLY A 167 -29.70 -8.25 -24.63
CA GLY A 167 -30.80 -8.68 -25.51
C GLY A 167 -30.45 -9.26 -26.89
N PRO A 168 -29.65 -8.61 -27.76
CA PRO A 168 -29.52 -9.06 -29.16
C PRO A 168 -28.91 -10.46 -29.30
N THR A 169 -28.15 -10.91 -28.30
CA THR A 169 -27.54 -12.25 -28.30
C THR A 169 -28.47 -13.34 -27.77
N THR A 170 -29.60 -12.97 -27.16
CA THR A 170 -30.60 -13.92 -26.63
C THR A 170 -31.61 -14.34 -27.68
N SER A 171 -32.06 -13.45 -28.57
CA SER A 171 -32.97 -13.79 -29.69
C SER A 171 -32.31 -14.61 -30.80
N SER A 172 -31.00 -14.43 -31.04
CA SER A 172 -30.27 -15.15 -32.10
C SER A 172 -29.77 -16.54 -31.67
N ARG A 173 -29.78 -16.84 -30.36
CA ARG A 173 -29.31 -18.14 -29.87
C ARG A 173 -30.42 -19.18 -30.04
N ALA A 174 -30.16 -20.20 -30.87
CA ALA A 174 -31.05 -21.35 -31.00
C ALA A 174 -31.44 -21.89 -29.61
N ALA A 175 -32.74 -22.09 -29.40
CA ALA A 175 -33.27 -22.58 -28.14
C ALA A 175 -32.59 -23.91 -27.81
N PRO A 176 -32.03 -24.08 -26.60
CA PRO A 176 -31.52 -25.38 -26.21
C PRO A 176 -32.69 -26.37 -26.29
N SER A 177 -32.47 -27.50 -26.97
CA SER A 177 -33.37 -28.65 -26.95
C SER A 177 -33.84 -28.86 -25.49
N SER A 178 -35.15 -28.99 -25.29
CA SER A 178 -35.81 -29.24 -24.00
C SER A 178 -35.38 -30.54 -23.31
N ARG A 179 -34.30 -31.19 -23.77
CA ARG A 179 -33.68 -32.32 -23.12
C ARG A 179 -33.43 -31.98 -21.65
N PRO A 180 -33.99 -32.76 -20.71
CA PRO A 180 -33.82 -32.51 -19.29
C PRO A 180 -32.31 -32.55 -18.99
N ARG A 181 -31.81 -31.49 -18.35
CA ARG A 181 -30.43 -31.49 -17.82
C ARG A 181 -30.23 -32.76 -17.00
N PRO A 182 -29.09 -33.46 -17.12
CA PRO A 182 -28.82 -34.62 -16.30
C PRO A 182 -28.97 -34.21 -14.85
N ARG A 183 -29.92 -34.85 -14.15
CA ARG A 183 -30.12 -34.65 -12.72
C ARG A 183 -28.84 -35.09 -12.03
N THR A 184 -28.01 -34.13 -11.62
CA THR A 184 -26.93 -34.37 -10.66
C THR A 184 -27.53 -34.46 -9.26
N THR A 185 -28.56 -35.29 -9.08
CA THR A 185 -28.93 -35.78 -7.78
C THR A 185 -27.88 -36.84 -7.45
N SER A 186 -27.03 -36.58 -6.46
CA SER A 186 -26.34 -37.65 -5.75
C SER A 186 -27.38 -38.74 -5.49
N ALA A 187 -27.19 -39.90 -6.11
CA ALA A 187 -28.15 -40.99 -6.07
C ALA A 187 -28.34 -41.41 -4.60
N THR A 188 -29.37 -40.87 -3.95
CA THR A 188 -29.88 -41.41 -2.70
C THR A 188 -30.34 -42.82 -3.07
N SER A 189 -29.63 -43.82 -2.56
CA SER A 189 -29.98 -45.22 -2.75
C SER A 189 -31.42 -45.42 -2.27
N THR A 190 -32.32 -45.69 -3.22
CA THR A 190 -33.71 -45.97 -2.88
C THR A 190 -33.76 -47.30 -2.09
N PRO A 191 -34.57 -47.41 -1.03
CA PRO A 191 -34.64 -48.62 -0.20
C PRO A 191 -35.18 -49.84 -0.96
N ARG A 192 -35.72 -49.63 -2.18
CA ARG A 192 -36.37 -50.66 -3.01
C ARG A 192 -35.40 -51.54 -3.81
N THR A 193 -34.09 -51.24 -3.78
CA THR A 193 -33.05 -52.07 -4.40
C THR A 193 -32.51 -53.16 -3.45
N ARG A 194 -32.96 -53.21 -2.19
CA ARG A 194 -32.53 -54.24 -1.22
C ARG A 194 -33.32 -55.55 -1.27
N LEU A 195 -34.43 -55.61 -2.02
CA LEU A 195 -35.31 -56.80 -2.05
C LEU A 195 -35.16 -57.66 -3.31
N ARG A 196 -34.13 -57.43 -4.13
CA ARG A 196 -33.89 -58.21 -5.36
C ARG A 196 -32.51 -58.88 -5.38
N THR A 197 -32.25 -59.69 -4.36
CA THR A 197 -31.35 -60.85 -4.44
C THR A 197 -31.99 -61.95 -3.60
N PRO A 198 -32.48 -63.05 -4.21
CA PRO A 198 -31.62 -64.24 -4.28
C PRO A 198 -31.94 -65.12 -5.50
N ALA A 199 -31.18 -65.02 -6.58
CA ALA A 199 -31.11 -66.08 -7.60
C ALA A 199 -29.98 -65.76 -8.57
N GLY A 200 -28.82 -66.40 -8.41
CA GLY A 200 -27.70 -66.20 -9.35
C GLY A 200 -26.31 -66.50 -8.83
N ARG A 201 -26.14 -67.47 -7.93
CA ARG A 201 -24.87 -68.20 -7.83
C ARG A 201 -25.21 -69.68 -7.86
N PRO A 202 -24.85 -70.38 -8.94
CA PRO A 202 -23.82 -71.37 -8.73
C PRO A 202 -22.88 -71.61 -9.94
N ARG A 203 -21.76 -72.27 -9.60
CA ARG A 203 -20.86 -73.08 -10.43
C ARG A 203 -19.67 -72.38 -11.10
N GLY A 204 -18.52 -72.62 -10.47
CA GLY A 204 -17.18 -72.35 -11.00
C GLY A 204 -16.08 -72.89 -10.09
N ARG A 205 -16.25 -74.08 -9.52
CA ARG A 205 -15.16 -74.86 -8.89
C ARG A 205 -14.93 -76.08 -9.78
N ARG A 206 -13.82 -76.10 -10.52
CA ARG A 206 -12.92 -77.24 -10.80
C ARG A 206 -12.08 -77.01 -12.07
N ALA A 207 -10.90 -77.65 -12.04
CA ALA A 207 -9.79 -77.65 -13.01
C ALA A 207 -8.89 -76.40 -12.91
N SER A 208 -7.59 -76.49 -12.65
CA SER A 208 -6.64 -77.59 -12.87
C SER A 208 -5.37 -77.37 -12.04
N GLN A 209 -5.04 -78.34 -11.17
CA GLN A 209 -3.66 -78.75 -10.98
C GLN A 209 -3.23 -79.56 -12.23
N ARG A 210 -1.92 -79.54 -12.54
CA ARG A 210 -1.16 -80.06 -13.69
C ARG A 210 -0.54 -78.87 -14.44
N SER A 211 0.76 -78.70 -14.57
CA SER A 211 1.94 -79.54 -14.30
C SER A 211 3.14 -78.64 -14.03
#